data_AF-A9INF8-F1
#
_entry.id   AF-A9INF8-F1
#
_cell.length_a   1.000
_cell.length_b   1.000
_cell.length_c   1.000
_cell.angle_alpha   90.00
_cell.angle_beta   90.00
_cell.angle_gamma   90.00
#
_symmetry.space_group_name_H-M   'P 1'
#
loop_
_entity.id
_entity.type
_entity.pdbx_description
1 polymer ?
#
loop_
_entity_poly.entity_id
_entity_poly.type
_entity_poly.pdbx_seq_one_letter_code
_entity_poly.pdbx_strand_id
1 'polypeptide(L)'
;MIDLYYWTTPNGHKITMFLEEAGLPYRIIPVNISKGEQFQPDFLAIAPNNRIPAIVDQAPKDGAAPVSLFESGAILLYLAEKTGRFIAQDLRGRADTLQWLFWQMGGLGPMAGQNHHFSAYAQERIPYAIDRYVNETNRLYGVLNKRLADREYVAGEYSIADMAAYPWIVPHERQGQDLNDFPHLHRWFQAIQARPATQRAYEKAKQINSAPSVHTDESRRILFGQTAQNVR
;
A
#
# COMPACT_ATOMS: atom_id res chain seq x y z
N MET A 1 11.32 6.76 -17.36
CA MET A 1 11.16 5.37 -16.89
C MET A 1 11.16 5.41 -15.37
N ILE A 2 10.29 4.64 -14.70
CA ILE A 2 10.27 4.58 -13.23
C ILE A 2 11.03 3.35 -12.76
N ASP A 3 12.02 3.53 -11.89
CA ASP A 3 12.59 2.43 -11.11
C ASP A 3 11.78 2.29 -9.82
N LEU A 4 11.16 1.12 -9.63
CA LEU A 4 10.32 0.82 -8.47
C LEU A 4 11.02 -0.19 -7.56
N TYR A 5 11.43 0.27 -6.38
CA TYR A 5 11.95 -0.57 -5.31
C TYR A 5 10.78 -1.20 -4.55
N TYR A 6 10.66 -2.52 -4.67
CA TYR A 6 9.41 -3.23 -4.39
C TYR A 6 9.60 -4.49 -3.56
N TRP A 7 8.58 -4.79 -2.78
CA TRP A 7 8.34 -6.12 -2.21
C TRP A 7 6.84 -6.43 -2.20
N THR A 8 6.47 -7.72 -2.14
CA THR A 8 5.09 -8.22 -2.27
C THR A 8 4.23 -7.97 -1.04
N THR A 9 4.03 -6.68 -0.72
CA THR A 9 3.26 -6.18 0.41
C THR A 9 2.13 -5.27 -0.07
N PRO A 10 1.09 -5.03 0.75
CA PRO A 10 0.03 -4.08 0.43
C PRO A 10 0.56 -2.72 -0.02
N ASN A 11 1.58 -2.16 0.65
CA ASN A 11 2.14 -0.86 0.28
C ASN A 11 2.85 -0.88 -1.09
N GLY A 12 3.53 -1.98 -1.43
CA GLY A 12 4.15 -2.14 -2.75
C GLY A 12 3.11 -2.22 -3.88
N HIS A 13 2.03 -2.96 -3.66
CA HIS A 13 0.96 -3.14 -4.64
C HIS A 13 0.26 -1.84 -5.05
N LYS A 14 0.18 -0.85 -4.15
CA LYS A 14 -0.35 0.48 -4.48
C LYS A 14 0.32 1.06 -5.73
N ILE A 15 1.64 0.93 -5.81
CA ILE A 15 2.45 1.57 -6.85
C ILE A 15 2.41 0.75 -8.13
N THR A 16 2.47 -0.58 -8.06
CA THR A 16 2.32 -1.40 -9.27
C THR A 16 0.93 -1.25 -9.87
N MET A 17 -0.13 -1.16 -9.05
CA MET A 17 -1.49 -0.87 -9.54
C MET A 17 -1.55 0.47 -10.28
N PHE A 18 -0.96 1.54 -9.72
CA PHE A 18 -0.90 2.83 -10.42
C PHE A 18 -0.16 2.73 -11.75
N LEU A 19 1.04 2.14 -11.75
CA LEU A 19 1.88 2.06 -12.94
C LEU A 19 1.21 1.26 -14.07
N GLU A 20 0.53 0.16 -13.73
CA GLU A 20 -0.24 -0.65 -14.67
C GLU A 20 -1.48 0.06 -15.23
N GLU A 21 -2.18 0.86 -14.41
CA GLU A 21 -3.32 1.67 -14.82
C GLU A 21 -2.91 2.85 -15.70
N ALA A 22 -1.78 3.46 -15.35
CA ALA A 22 -1.21 4.58 -16.08
C ALA A 22 -0.52 4.17 -17.38
N GLY A 23 -0.19 2.88 -17.54
CA GLY A 23 0.62 2.38 -18.66
C GLY A 23 2.04 2.96 -18.67
N LEU A 24 2.56 3.33 -17.50
CA LEU A 24 3.89 3.93 -17.39
C LEU A 24 4.96 2.85 -17.52
N PRO A 25 6.05 3.08 -18.28
CA PRO A 25 7.18 2.15 -18.31
C PRO A 25 7.93 2.18 -16.98
N TYR A 26 8.07 1.00 -16.37
CA TYR A 26 8.78 0.85 -15.11
C TYR A 26 9.56 -0.46 -15.04
N ARG A 27 10.59 -0.44 -14.20
CA ARG A 27 11.40 -1.61 -13.83
C ARG A 27 11.20 -1.89 -12.35
N ILE A 28 10.92 -3.14 -12.01
CA ILE A 28 10.88 -3.57 -10.61
C ILE A 28 12.30 -3.94 -10.15
N ILE A 29 12.72 -3.36 -9.03
CA ILE A 29 13.95 -3.68 -8.30
C ILE A 29 13.51 -4.32 -6.98
N PRO A 30 13.58 -5.65 -6.84
CA PRO A 30 13.19 -6.32 -5.61
C PRO A 30 14.06 -5.87 -4.44
N VAL A 31 13.42 -5.58 -3.30
CA VAL A 31 14.10 -5.34 -2.01
C VAL A 31 13.54 -6.33 -1.01
N ASN A 32 14.26 -7.42 -0.79
CA ASN A 32 13.84 -8.50 0.09
C ASN A 32 13.91 -8.07 1.56
N ILE A 33 12.76 -7.62 2.07
CA ILE A 33 12.66 -7.11 3.44
C ILE A 33 12.86 -8.19 4.51
N SER A 34 12.67 -9.47 4.17
CA SER A 34 12.94 -10.58 5.10
C SER A 34 14.44 -10.86 5.28
N LYS A 35 15.29 -10.30 4.39
CA LYS A 35 16.75 -10.39 4.45
C LYS A 35 17.42 -9.08 4.89
N GLY A 36 16.64 -8.04 5.19
CA GLY A 36 17.19 -6.75 5.61
C GLY A 36 17.77 -5.90 4.48
N GLU A 37 17.43 -6.18 3.21
CA GLU A 37 17.94 -5.42 2.06
C GLU A 37 17.56 -3.93 2.10
N GLN A 38 16.49 -3.59 2.81
CA GLN A 38 16.06 -2.20 3.08
C GLN A 38 17.04 -1.41 3.96
N PHE A 39 18.08 -2.04 4.51
CA PHE A 39 19.13 -1.38 5.29
C PHE A 39 20.43 -1.17 4.49
N GLN A 40 20.47 -1.60 3.22
CA GLN A 40 21.65 -1.41 2.39
C GLN A 40 21.85 0.08 2.06
N PRO A 41 23.09 0.60 2.05
CA PRO A 41 23.36 2.02 1.84
C PRO A 41 22.70 2.59 0.58
N ASP A 42 22.72 1.84 -0.52
CA ASP A 42 22.15 2.28 -1.80
C ASP A 42 20.63 2.45 -1.74
N PHE A 43 19.92 1.63 -0.95
CA PHE A 43 18.48 1.79 -0.73
C PHE A 43 18.19 2.94 0.23
N LEU A 44 18.98 3.10 1.29
CA LEU A 44 18.81 4.18 2.28
C LEU A 44 19.04 5.57 1.67
N ALA A 45 19.93 5.68 0.67
CA ALA A 45 20.10 6.91 -0.11
C ALA A 45 18.82 7.36 -0.84
N ILE A 46 17.87 6.44 -1.07
CA ILE A 46 16.59 6.69 -1.74
C ILE A 46 15.46 6.80 -0.71
N ALA A 47 15.45 5.90 0.27
CA ALA A 47 14.41 5.78 1.29
C ALA A 47 15.05 5.66 2.69
N PRO A 48 15.41 6.79 3.33
CA PRO A 48 16.08 6.79 4.64
C PRO A 48 15.20 6.20 5.75
N ASN A 49 13.88 6.16 5.55
CA ASN A 49 12.94 5.47 6.43
C ASN A 49 13.05 3.94 6.37
N ASN A 50 13.96 3.35 5.57
CA ASN A 50 14.16 1.89 5.43
C ASN A 50 12.86 1.11 5.10
N ARG A 51 11.90 1.73 4.42
CA ARG A 51 10.62 1.11 4.04
C ARG A 51 10.44 1.15 2.53
N ILE A 52 9.94 0.04 1.99
CA ILE A 52 9.34 -0.01 0.65
C ILE A 52 7.87 0.44 0.71
N PRO A 53 7.28 0.89 -0.41
CA PRO A 53 7.91 1.14 -1.69
C PRO A 53 8.75 2.42 -1.70
N ALA A 54 9.70 2.46 -2.63
CA ALA A 54 10.37 3.68 -3.05
C ALA A 54 10.48 3.70 -4.58
N ILE A 55 10.59 4.88 -5.17
CA ILE A 55 10.83 5.04 -6.60
C ILE A 55 12.01 5.95 -6.88
N VAL A 56 12.61 5.78 -8.05
CA VAL A 56 13.41 6.81 -8.72
C VAL A 56 12.77 7.08 -10.08
N ASP A 57 12.31 8.30 -10.28
CA ASP A 57 11.88 8.77 -11.58
C ASP A 57 13.08 9.27 -12.37
N GLN A 58 13.51 8.48 -13.36
CA GLN A 58 14.68 8.78 -14.19
C GLN A 58 14.40 9.88 -15.23
N ALA A 59 13.13 10.28 -15.42
CA ALA A 59 12.74 11.27 -16.41
C ALA A 59 11.58 12.11 -15.87
N PRO A 60 11.82 12.97 -14.87
CA PRO A 60 10.81 13.88 -14.34
C PRO A 60 10.35 14.85 -15.45
N LYS A 61 9.11 15.35 -15.32
CA LYS A 61 8.43 16.11 -16.38
C LYS A 61 9.07 17.48 -16.67
N ASP A 62 9.78 18.03 -15.69
CA ASP A 62 10.51 19.30 -15.77
C ASP A 62 11.89 19.17 -16.44
N GLY A 63 12.32 17.95 -16.80
CA GLY A 63 13.63 17.69 -17.39
C GLY A 63 14.79 17.81 -16.41
N ALA A 64 14.51 17.93 -15.11
CA ALA A 64 15.53 18.00 -14.08
C ALA A 64 16.22 16.63 -13.84
N ALA A 65 17.17 16.62 -12.90
CA ALA A 65 17.82 15.40 -12.45
C ALA A 65 16.81 14.38 -11.88
N PRO A 66 17.13 13.08 -11.86
CA PRO A 66 16.23 12.05 -11.33
C PRO A 66 15.70 12.38 -9.93
N VAL A 67 14.42 12.07 -9.70
CA VAL A 67 13.75 12.36 -8.42
C VAL A 67 13.50 11.04 -7.68
N SER A 68 14.03 10.93 -6.46
CA SER A 68 13.72 9.83 -5.54
C SER A 68 12.53 10.18 -4.64
N LEU A 69 11.62 9.22 -4.45
CA LEU A 69 10.51 9.35 -3.49
C LEU A 69 10.34 8.04 -2.69
N PHE A 70 10.11 8.19 -1.39
CA PHE A 70 9.57 7.14 -0.52
C PHE A 70 8.19 7.58 0.00
N GLU A 71 7.54 6.74 0.81
CA GLU A 71 6.13 6.85 1.22
C GLU A 71 5.11 6.61 0.10
N SER A 72 4.36 5.53 0.21
CA SER A 72 3.42 5.11 -0.85
C SER A 72 2.36 6.16 -1.22
N GLY A 73 1.90 6.98 -0.26
CA GLY A 73 0.96 8.07 -0.53
C GLY A 73 1.59 9.23 -1.31
N ALA A 74 2.82 9.62 -0.97
CA ALA A 74 3.56 10.64 -1.71
C ALA A 74 3.89 10.17 -3.13
N ILE A 75 4.30 8.91 -3.30
CA ILE A 75 4.56 8.32 -4.62
C ILE A 75 3.29 8.30 -5.48
N LEU A 76 2.15 7.86 -4.94
CA LEU A 76 0.87 7.88 -5.66
C LEU A 76 0.48 9.29 -6.10
N LEU A 77 0.59 10.28 -5.20
CA LEU A 77 0.28 11.67 -5.52
C LEU A 77 1.22 12.23 -6.59
N TYR A 78 2.53 12.00 -6.46
CA TYR A 78 3.53 12.41 -7.45
C TYR A 78 3.23 11.82 -8.84
N LEU A 79 2.94 10.52 -8.92
CA LEU A 79 2.64 9.87 -10.19
C LEU A 79 1.30 10.36 -10.78
N ALA A 80 0.29 10.63 -9.94
CA ALA A 80 -0.98 11.20 -10.36
C ALA A 80 -0.79 12.60 -10.96
N GLU A 81 0.01 13.46 -10.33
CA GLU A 81 0.35 14.80 -10.82
C GLU A 81 1.20 14.75 -12.08
N LYS A 82 2.22 13.88 -12.10
CA LYS A 82 3.06 13.66 -13.29
C LYS A 82 2.22 13.24 -14.49
N THR A 83 1.22 12.39 -14.30
CA THR A 83 0.41 11.87 -15.42
C THR A 83 -0.85 12.69 -15.70
N GLY A 84 -1.32 13.49 -14.75
CA GLY A 84 -2.64 14.13 -14.80
C GLY A 84 -3.79 13.12 -14.69
N ARG A 85 -3.56 11.95 -14.09
CA ARG A 85 -4.53 10.84 -14.02
C ARG A 85 -4.82 10.43 -12.58
N PHE A 86 -5.99 9.84 -12.35
CA PHE A 86 -6.41 9.22 -11.08
C PHE A 86 -6.49 10.18 -9.88
N ILE A 87 -6.60 11.47 -10.15
CA ILE A 87 -6.94 12.51 -9.19
C ILE A 87 -7.69 13.62 -9.93
N ALA A 88 -8.79 14.10 -9.35
CA ALA A 88 -9.55 15.21 -9.92
C ALA A 88 -8.71 16.50 -9.94
N GLN A 89 -8.97 17.35 -10.94
CA GLN A 89 -8.22 18.59 -11.15
C GLN A 89 -8.89 19.81 -10.50
N ASP A 90 -10.19 19.73 -10.24
CA ASP A 90 -10.90 20.76 -9.48
C ASP A 90 -10.61 20.63 -7.98
N LEU A 91 -10.69 21.75 -7.26
CA LEU A 91 -10.34 21.81 -5.85
C LEU A 91 -11.16 20.85 -4.98
N ARG A 92 -12.46 20.67 -5.28
CA ARG A 92 -13.37 19.87 -4.44
C ARG A 92 -13.08 18.37 -4.62
N GLY A 93 -13.01 17.91 -5.87
CA GLY A 93 -12.69 16.51 -6.17
C GLY A 93 -11.28 16.14 -5.70
N ARG A 94 -10.31 17.06 -5.86
CA ARG A 94 -8.94 16.84 -5.38
C ARG A 94 -8.89 16.74 -3.86
N ALA A 95 -9.56 17.65 -3.15
CA ALA A 95 -9.62 17.62 -1.68
C ALA A 95 -10.25 16.32 -1.17
N ASP A 96 -11.33 15.86 -1.81
CA ASP A 96 -12.00 14.60 -1.45
C ASP A 96 -11.07 13.39 -1.68
N THR A 97 -10.39 13.33 -2.83
CA THR A 97 -9.40 12.26 -3.11
C THR A 97 -8.29 12.24 -2.07
N LEU A 98 -7.70 13.40 -1.77
CA LEU A 98 -6.60 13.53 -0.81
C LEU A 98 -7.05 13.18 0.62
N GLN A 99 -8.25 13.60 1.03
CA GLN A 99 -8.80 13.25 2.33
C GLN A 99 -8.79 11.73 2.55
N TRP A 100 -9.22 10.97 1.55
CA TRP A 100 -9.27 9.50 1.64
C TRP A 100 -7.92 8.83 1.46
N LEU A 101 -7.01 9.40 0.65
CA LEU A 101 -5.63 8.96 0.59
C LEU A 101 -4.95 9.09 1.97
N PHE A 102 -5.10 10.24 2.64
CA PHE A 102 -4.54 10.47 3.97
C PHE A 102 -5.24 9.65 5.06
N TRP A 103 -6.55 9.44 4.96
CA TRP A 103 -7.26 8.48 5.82
C TRP A 103 -6.67 7.07 5.70
N GLN A 104 -6.30 6.63 4.49
CA GLN A 104 -5.65 5.34 4.30
C GLN A 104 -4.24 5.34 4.92
N MET A 105 -3.44 6.39 4.69
CA MET A 105 -2.08 6.52 5.24
C MET A 105 -2.04 6.56 6.77
N GLY A 106 -2.98 7.25 7.41
CA GLY A 106 -3.02 7.46 8.86
C GLY A 106 -3.93 6.51 9.64
N GLY A 107 -4.85 5.82 8.94
CA GLY A 107 -5.86 4.94 9.55
C GLY A 107 -5.75 3.51 9.06
N LEU A 108 -6.37 3.21 7.91
CA LEU A 108 -6.54 1.84 7.39
C LEU A 108 -5.22 1.05 7.34
N GLY A 109 -4.17 1.63 6.74
CA GLY A 109 -2.89 0.94 6.59
C GLY A 109 -2.21 0.62 7.93
N PRO A 110 -1.92 1.63 8.76
CA PRO A 110 -1.27 1.42 10.06
C PRO A 110 -2.05 0.48 10.98
N MET A 111 -3.38 0.64 11.09
CA MET A 111 -4.18 -0.19 12.00
C MET A 111 -4.30 -1.64 11.53
N ALA A 112 -4.47 -1.87 10.22
CA ALA A 112 -4.45 -3.22 9.65
C ALA A 112 -3.06 -3.87 9.78
N GLY A 113 -1.98 -3.08 9.72
CA GLY A 113 -0.62 -3.54 10.00
C GLY A 113 -0.44 -4.02 11.44
N GLN A 114 -1.01 -3.31 12.41
CA GLN A 114 -1.02 -3.76 13.82
C GLN A 114 -1.87 -5.03 13.98
N ASN A 115 -3.02 -5.12 13.31
CA ASN A 115 -3.82 -6.34 13.28
C ASN A 115 -2.98 -7.52 12.76
N HIS A 116 -2.32 -7.38 11.60
CA HIS A 116 -1.41 -8.43 11.09
C HIS A 116 -0.33 -8.81 12.11
N HIS A 117 0.26 -7.83 12.79
CA HIS A 117 1.28 -8.10 13.79
C HIS A 117 0.76 -8.95 14.94
N PHE A 118 -0.27 -8.51 15.66
CA PHE A 118 -0.77 -9.24 16.84
C PHE A 118 -1.51 -10.53 16.49
N SER A 119 -2.18 -10.58 15.33
CA SER A 119 -2.96 -11.73 14.90
C SER A 119 -2.12 -12.84 14.26
N ALA A 120 -0.96 -12.53 13.66
CA ALA A 120 -0.19 -13.52 12.89
C ALA A 120 1.32 -13.56 13.17
N TYR A 121 1.95 -12.47 13.64
CA TYR A 121 3.40 -12.38 13.70
C TYR A 121 3.98 -12.32 15.13
N ALA A 122 3.22 -11.82 16.09
CA ALA A 122 3.61 -11.76 17.50
C ALA A 122 3.82 -13.18 18.04
N GLN A 123 4.94 -13.38 18.75
CA GLN A 123 5.29 -14.69 19.32
C GLN A 123 4.35 -15.06 20.49
N GLU A 124 3.97 -14.07 21.28
CA GLU A 124 3.00 -14.22 22.34
C GLU A 124 1.62 -13.77 21.87
N ARG A 125 0.60 -14.56 22.22
CA ARG A 125 -0.81 -14.18 22.02
C ARG A 125 -1.22 -13.21 23.11
N ILE A 126 -1.57 -11.99 22.72
CA ILE A 126 -2.04 -10.93 23.63
C ILE A 126 -3.51 -10.64 23.28
N PRO A 127 -4.51 -11.27 23.94
CA PRO A 127 -5.91 -11.19 23.56
C PRO A 127 -6.42 -9.74 23.42
N TYR A 128 -6.11 -8.88 24.40
CA TYR A 128 -6.50 -7.48 24.36
C TYR A 128 -5.99 -6.74 23.11
N ALA A 129 -4.73 -6.97 22.72
CA ALA A 129 -4.15 -6.32 21.55
C ALA A 129 -4.77 -6.86 20.25
N ILE A 130 -4.97 -8.17 20.16
CA ILE A 130 -5.65 -8.81 19.03
C ILE A 130 -7.07 -8.21 18.87
N ASP A 131 -7.88 -8.25 19.93
CA ASP A 131 -9.25 -7.75 19.91
C ASP A 131 -9.30 -6.26 19.55
N ARG A 132 -8.39 -5.45 20.12
CA ARG A 132 -8.30 -4.02 19.82
C ARG A 132 -8.10 -3.76 18.33
N TYR A 133 -7.14 -4.43 17.69
CA TYR A 133 -6.78 -4.15 16.30
C TYR A 133 -7.68 -4.87 15.28
N VAL A 134 -8.26 -6.02 15.64
CA VAL A 134 -9.34 -6.63 14.84
C VAL A 134 -10.57 -5.73 14.84
N ASN A 135 -10.99 -5.22 16.00
CA ASN A 135 -12.14 -4.31 16.10
C ASN A 135 -11.90 -2.96 15.41
N GLU A 136 -10.70 -2.39 15.53
CA GLU A 136 -10.39 -1.15 14.81
C GLU A 136 -10.34 -1.37 13.28
N THR A 137 -9.82 -2.52 12.82
CA THR A 137 -9.88 -2.87 11.40
C THR A 137 -11.34 -3.00 10.94
N ASN A 138 -12.18 -3.67 11.71
CA ASN A 138 -13.61 -3.80 11.45
C ASN A 138 -14.31 -2.43 11.35
N ARG A 139 -14.03 -1.51 12.29
CA ARG A 139 -14.56 -0.15 12.27
C ARG A 139 -14.14 0.60 10.99
N LEU A 140 -12.88 0.47 10.56
CA LEU A 140 -12.37 1.11 9.34
C LEU A 140 -13.01 0.52 8.08
N TYR A 141 -13.30 -0.78 8.06
CA TYR A 141 -14.10 -1.42 7.02
C TYR A 141 -15.52 -0.86 7.00
N GLY A 142 -16.15 -0.67 8.17
CA GLY A 142 -17.46 -0.02 8.30
C GLY A 142 -17.48 1.41 7.78
N VAL A 143 -16.43 2.20 8.05
CA VAL A 143 -16.27 3.56 7.51
C VAL A 143 -16.21 3.54 5.98
N LEU A 144 -15.39 2.66 5.42
CA LEU A 144 -15.23 2.55 3.97
C LEU A 144 -16.51 2.02 3.29
N ASN A 145 -17.17 1.03 3.90
CA ASN A 145 -18.46 0.52 3.45
C ASN A 145 -19.53 1.61 3.41
N LYS A 146 -19.68 2.40 4.49
CA LYS A 146 -20.62 3.52 4.53
C LYS A 146 -20.27 4.58 3.48
N ARG A 147 -18.99 4.86 3.30
CA ARG A 147 -18.52 5.79 2.27
C ARG A 147 -18.92 5.32 0.87
N LEU A 148 -18.87 4.01 0.60
CA LEU A 148 -19.16 3.43 -0.70
C LEU A 148 -20.66 3.16 -0.97
N ALA A 149 -21.55 3.57 -0.06
CA ALA A 149 -22.98 3.29 -0.17
C ALA A 149 -23.66 3.99 -1.35
N ASP A 150 -23.20 5.20 -1.69
CA ASP A 150 -23.80 6.08 -2.69
C ASP A 150 -22.88 6.37 -3.88
N ARG A 151 -21.77 5.63 -4.00
CA ARG A 151 -20.70 5.91 -4.97
C ARG A 151 -19.99 4.66 -5.44
N GLU A 152 -19.50 4.70 -6.68
CA GLU A 152 -18.78 3.57 -7.27
C GLU A 152 -17.37 3.41 -6.68
N TYR A 153 -16.68 4.52 -6.44
CA TYR A 153 -15.33 4.57 -5.88
C TYR A 153 -15.23 5.56 -4.72
N VAL A 154 -14.13 5.50 -3.96
CA VAL A 154 -13.99 6.21 -2.69
C VAL A 154 -14.15 7.73 -2.85
N ALA A 155 -13.65 8.30 -3.95
CA ALA A 155 -13.76 9.73 -4.28
C ALA A 155 -14.67 10.00 -5.49
N GLY A 156 -15.68 9.14 -5.71
CA GLY A 156 -16.58 9.22 -6.86
C GLY A 156 -16.06 8.41 -8.04
N GLU A 157 -14.97 8.85 -8.67
CA GLU A 157 -14.26 8.13 -9.73
C GLU A 157 -13.08 7.32 -9.17
N TYR A 158 -12.62 6.31 -9.92
CA TYR A 158 -11.47 5.49 -9.54
C TYR A 158 -10.20 6.33 -9.46
N SER A 159 -9.58 6.34 -8.28
CA SER A 159 -8.53 7.28 -7.94
C SER A 159 -7.37 6.63 -7.19
N ILE A 160 -6.35 7.43 -6.90
CA ILE A 160 -5.26 7.01 -6.01
C ILE A 160 -5.73 6.66 -4.59
N ALA A 161 -6.89 7.16 -4.13
CA ALA A 161 -7.46 6.75 -2.84
C ALA A 161 -7.89 5.28 -2.86
N ASP A 162 -8.44 4.82 -3.98
CA ASP A 162 -8.85 3.43 -4.17
C ASP A 162 -7.63 2.50 -4.29
N MET A 163 -6.63 2.89 -5.09
CA MET A 163 -5.37 2.16 -5.23
C MET A 163 -4.61 2.05 -3.90
N ALA A 164 -4.73 3.06 -3.04
CA ALA A 164 -4.15 3.07 -1.71
C ALA A 164 -4.89 2.11 -0.76
N ALA A 165 -6.23 2.07 -0.81
CA ALA A 165 -7.03 1.26 0.11
C ALA A 165 -7.09 -0.22 -0.29
N TYR A 166 -7.26 -0.52 -1.58
CA TYR A 166 -7.56 -1.88 -2.04
C TYR A 166 -6.55 -2.95 -1.59
N PRO A 167 -5.22 -2.74 -1.71
CA PRO A 167 -4.25 -3.74 -1.28
C PRO A 167 -4.32 -4.08 0.22
N TRP A 168 -4.85 -3.16 1.04
CA TRP A 168 -5.05 -3.38 2.47
C TRP A 168 -6.36 -4.11 2.80
N ILE A 169 -7.31 -4.18 1.86
CA ILE A 169 -8.54 -4.98 1.97
C ILE A 169 -8.36 -6.41 1.45
N VAL A 170 -7.45 -6.64 0.50
CA VAL A 170 -7.17 -7.98 -0.05
C VAL A 170 -6.98 -9.07 1.04
N PRO A 171 -6.18 -8.86 2.10
CA PRO A 171 -6.01 -9.86 3.15
C PRO A 171 -7.11 -9.80 4.25
N HIS A 172 -8.36 -9.46 3.92
CA HIS A 172 -9.47 -9.32 4.86
C HIS A 172 -9.69 -10.55 5.77
N GLU A 173 -9.64 -11.77 5.23
CA GLU A 173 -9.78 -13.00 6.03
C GLU A 173 -8.68 -13.10 7.10
N ARG A 174 -7.43 -12.77 6.73
CA ARG A 174 -6.30 -12.75 7.66
C ARG A 174 -6.39 -11.62 8.68
N GLN A 175 -7.24 -10.64 8.43
CA GLN A 175 -7.56 -9.54 9.35
C GLN A 175 -8.79 -9.85 10.23
N GLY A 176 -9.38 -11.05 10.10
CA GLY A 176 -10.57 -11.45 10.84
C GLY A 176 -11.83 -10.71 10.41
N GLN A 177 -11.93 -10.33 9.13
CA GLN A 177 -13.08 -9.63 8.58
C GLN A 177 -13.80 -10.51 7.57
N ASP A 178 -15.14 -10.49 7.59
CA ASP A 178 -15.98 -11.06 6.54
C ASP A 178 -16.51 -9.90 5.66
N LEU A 179 -16.21 -9.93 4.35
CA LEU A 179 -16.71 -8.90 3.44
C LEU A 179 -18.23 -8.95 3.24
N ASN A 180 -18.90 -10.05 3.56
CA ASN A 180 -20.36 -10.15 3.50
C ASN A 180 -21.07 -9.21 4.50
N ASP A 181 -20.39 -8.84 5.59
CA ASP A 181 -20.89 -7.83 6.55
C ASP A 181 -20.83 -6.39 5.99
N PHE A 182 -20.12 -6.21 4.86
CA PHE A 182 -19.84 -4.90 4.25
C PHE A 182 -20.20 -4.89 2.76
N PRO A 183 -21.50 -4.92 2.40
CA PRO A 183 -21.93 -5.17 1.01
C PRO A 183 -21.39 -4.15 -0.01
N HIS A 184 -21.29 -2.86 0.36
CA HIS A 184 -20.78 -1.82 -0.54
C HIS A 184 -19.27 -1.90 -0.73
N LEU A 185 -18.54 -2.26 0.35
CA LEU A 185 -17.11 -2.55 0.29
C LEU A 185 -16.84 -3.82 -0.52
N HIS A 186 -17.64 -4.87 -0.36
CA HIS A 186 -17.50 -6.11 -1.11
C HIS A 186 -17.70 -5.87 -2.61
N ARG A 187 -18.73 -5.11 -3.01
CA ARG A 187 -18.93 -4.70 -4.41
C ARG A 187 -17.73 -3.90 -4.93
N TRP A 188 -17.22 -2.94 -4.17
CA TRP A 188 -16.04 -2.16 -4.54
C TRP A 188 -14.80 -3.04 -4.72
N PHE A 189 -14.61 -4.00 -3.81
CA PHE A 189 -13.50 -4.93 -3.82
C PHE A 189 -13.51 -5.77 -5.10
N GLN A 190 -14.66 -6.36 -5.45
CA GLN A 190 -14.83 -7.13 -6.67
C GLN A 190 -14.61 -6.28 -7.93
N ALA A 191 -15.12 -5.04 -7.94
CA ALA A 191 -14.93 -4.12 -9.06
C ALA A 191 -13.45 -3.83 -9.32
N ILE A 192 -12.65 -3.56 -8.27
CA ILE A 192 -11.21 -3.31 -8.42
C ILE A 192 -10.45 -4.58 -8.77
N GLN A 193 -10.82 -5.73 -8.19
CA GLN A 193 -10.22 -7.03 -8.49
C GLN A 193 -10.37 -7.40 -9.97
N ALA A 194 -11.52 -7.07 -10.57
CA ALA A 194 -11.82 -7.35 -11.98
C ALA A 194 -11.04 -6.47 -12.96
N ARG A 195 -10.39 -5.39 -12.50
CA ARG A 195 -9.66 -4.47 -13.40
C ARG A 195 -8.44 -5.17 -14.00
N PRO A 196 -8.23 -5.10 -15.33
CA PRO A 196 -7.08 -5.74 -15.97
C PRO A 196 -5.72 -5.29 -15.42
N ALA A 197 -5.60 -4.01 -15.05
CA ALA A 197 -4.37 -3.48 -14.46
C ALA A 197 -4.10 -4.03 -13.06
N THR A 198 -5.13 -4.19 -12.22
CA THR A 198 -5.02 -4.88 -10.92
C THR A 198 -4.53 -6.31 -11.13
N GLN A 199 -5.11 -7.06 -12.07
CA GLN A 199 -4.70 -8.43 -12.35
C GLN A 199 -3.23 -8.52 -12.78
N ARG A 200 -2.79 -7.65 -13.72
CA ARG A 200 -1.37 -7.58 -14.13
C ARG A 200 -0.44 -7.23 -12.97
N ALA A 201 -0.82 -6.28 -12.12
CA ALA A 201 -0.03 -5.88 -10.96
C ALA A 201 0.16 -7.04 -9.96
N TYR A 202 -0.89 -7.83 -9.70
CA TYR A 202 -0.81 -9.00 -8.83
C TYR A 202 -0.11 -10.19 -9.48
N GLU A 203 -0.18 -10.35 -10.81
CA GLU A 203 0.57 -11.39 -11.52
C GLU A 203 2.08 -11.15 -11.46
N LYS A 204 2.53 -9.90 -11.64
CA LYS A 204 3.95 -9.53 -11.47
C LYS A 204 4.47 -9.83 -10.07
N ALA A 205 3.65 -9.65 -9.05
CA ALA A 205 4.02 -9.96 -7.67
C ALA A 205 4.36 -11.45 -7.47
N LYS A 206 3.62 -12.36 -8.11
CA LYS A 206 3.87 -13.81 -8.04
C LYS A 206 5.23 -14.20 -8.60
N GLN A 207 5.75 -13.43 -9.57
CA GLN A 207 7.06 -13.66 -10.17
C GLN A 207 8.23 -13.18 -9.28
N ILE A 208 7.93 -12.37 -8.25
CA ILE A 208 8.94 -11.78 -7.37
C ILE A 208 9.07 -12.60 -6.09
N ASN A 209 7.94 -12.85 -5.41
CA ASN A 209 7.93 -13.63 -4.19
C ASN A 209 6.53 -14.17 -3.90
N SER A 210 6.43 -15.50 -3.77
CA SER A 210 5.19 -16.19 -3.36
C SER A 210 5.16 -16.58 -1.88
N ALA A 211 6.27 -16.42 -1.15
CA ALA A 211 6.38 -16.79 0.26
C ALA A 211 6.02 -15.63 1.21
N PRO A 212 5.47 -15.91 2.41
CA PRO A 212 5.29 -14.88 3.44
C PRO A 212 6.61 -14.20 3.81
N SER A 213 6.61 -12.88 3.98
CA SER A 213 7.84 -12.15 4.35
C SER A 213 8.28 -12.41 5.80
N VAL A 214 7.33 -12.76 6.67
CA VAL A 214 7.57 -13.14 8.07
C VAL A 214 7.43 -14.66 8.16
N HIS A 215 8.54 -15.39 8.15
CA HIS A 215 8.53 -16.86 8.12
C HIS A 215 9.65 -17.51 8.95
N THR A 216 10.64 -16.75 9.42
CA THR A 216 11.73 -17.22 10.32
C THR A 216 11.90 -16.30 11.52
N ASP A 217 12.56 -16.78 12.58
CA ASP A 217 12.99 -15.93 13.71
C ASP A 217 13.84 -14.75 13.25
N GLU A 218 14.71 -14.99 12.25
CA GLU A 218 15.55 -13.95 11.67
C GLU A 218 14.71 -12.86 10.98
N SER A 219 13.78 -13.25 10.10
CA SER A 219 12.89 -12.28 9.45
C SER A 219 12.08 -11.45 10.45
N ARG A 220 11.66 -12.04 11.58
CA ARG A 220 10.98 -11.33 12.68
C ARG A 220 11.90 -10.32 13.36
N ARG A 221 13.12 -10.71 13.70
CA ARG A 221 14.13 -9.82 14.30
C ARG A 221 14.43 -8.62 13.39
N ILE A 222 14.61 -8.87 12.09
CA ILE A 222 14.85 -7.84 11.07
C ILE A 222 13.68 -6.85 10.96
N LEU A 223 12.44 -7.35 10.93
CA LEU A 223 11.25 -6.51 10.64
C LEU A 223 10.68 -5.81 11.88
N PHE A 224 10.81 -6.39 13.07
CA PHE A 224 10.17 -5.90 14.30
C PHE A 224 11.15 -5.52 15.41
N GLY A 225 12.44 -5.84 15.29
CA GLY A 225 13.47 -5.48 16.26
C GLY A 225 14.18 -4.15 15.99
N GLN A 226 13.60 -3.30 15.14
CA GLN A 226 14.23 -2.05 14.72
C GLN A 226 14.07 -0.96 15.79
N THR A 227 15.11 -0.15 15.96
CA THR A 227 15.14 1.01 16.85
C THR A 227 15.76 2.21 16.13
N ALA A 228 15.90 3.35 16.81
CA ALA A 228 16.62 4.51 16.28
C ALA A 228 18.06 4.18 15.82
N GLN A 229 18.68 3.12 16.36
CA GLN A 229 20.02 2.67 15.95
C GLN A 229 20.05 2.09 14.53
N ASN A 230 18.91 1.70 13.97
CA ASN A 230 18.79 1.19 12.62
C ASN A 230 18.55 2.29 11.58
N VAL A 231 18.25 3.52 12.02
CA VAL A 231 18.14 4.69 11.15
C VAL A 231 19.57 5.19 10.89
N ARG A 232 20.00 5.16 9.64
CA ARG A 232 21.33 5.61 9.20
C ARG A 232 21.21 6.75 8.21
#